data_AF-A0A174NRC1-F1
#
_entry.id   AF-A0A174NRC1-F1
#
_cell.length_a   1.000
_cell.length_b   1.000
_cell.length_c   1.000
_cell.angle_alpha   90.00
_cell.angle_beta   90.00
_cell.angle_gamma   90.00
#
_symmetry.space_group_name_H-M   'P 1'
#
loop_
_entity.id
_entity.type
_entity.pdbx_description
1 polymer ?
#
loop_
_entity_poly.entity_id
_entity_poly.type
_entity_poly.pdbx_seq_one_letter_code
_entity_poly.pdbx_strand_id
1 'polypeptide(L)'
;MVEKRYAAITRSDFAKLKEDLRFLDNALKTVLSEYKDYFQERFVEDLSIRKYAEAHQLNRGSVDHLQKKFFFALARLLKERDEGEGKCRLRKPVQN
;
A
#
# COMPACT_ATOMS: atom_id res chain seq x y z
N MET A 1 -12.25 -28.74 -10.99
CA MET A 1 -11.78 -27.50 -10.34
C MET A 1 -10.88 -26.79 -11.34
N VAL A 2 -11.20 -25.56 -11.74
CA VAL A 2 -10.35 -24.80 -12.68
C VAL A 2 -9.09 -24.40 -11.93
N GLU A 3 -7.98 -25.03 -12.28
CA GLU A 3 -6.66 -24.72 -11.75
C GLU A 3 -6.31 -23.28 -12.17
N LYS A 4 -6.41 -22.34 -11.23
CA LYS A 4 -5.97 -20.97 -11.44
C LYS A 4 -4.45 -21.02 -11.61
N ARG A 5 -3.96 -20.97 -12.85
CA ARG A 5 -2.54 -20.76 -13.15
C ARG A 5 -2.15 -19.41 -12.58
N TYR A 6 -1.60 -19.40 -11.36
CA TYR A 6 -0.96 -18.22 -10.78
C TYR A 6 0.11 -17.75 -11.78
N ALA A 7 0.08 -16.47 -12.15
CA ALA A 7 1.00 -15.89 -13.11
C ALA A 7 2.44 -16.29 -12.79
N ALA A 8 3.24 -16.60 -13.81
CA ALA A 8 4.63 -17.03 -13.69
C ALA A 8 5.51 -15.92 -13.09
N ILE A 9 5.42 -15.71 -11.78
CA ILE A 9 6.29 -14.81 -11.01
C ILE A 9 7.67 -15.44 -10.97
N THR A 10 8.69 -14.69 -11.38
CA THR A 10 10.07 -15.14 -11.27
C THR A 10 10.48 -15.22 -9.79
N ARG A 11 11.48 -16.06 -9.45
CA ARG A 11 12.02 -16.11 -8.07
C ARG A 11 12.47 -14.73 -7.58
N SER A 12 13.03 -13.91 -8.46
CA SER A 12 13.40 -12.53 -8.17
C SER A 12 12.21 -11.64 -7.85
N ASP A 13 11.11 -11.75 -8.60
CA ASP A 13 9.93 -10.91 -8.36
C ASP A 13 9.19 -11.35 -7.09
N PHE A 14 9.19 -12.65 -6.79
CA PHE A 14 8.67 -13.14 -5.51
C PHE A 14 9.48 -12.61 -4.32
N ALA A 15 10.81 -12.54 -4.43
CA ALA A 15 11.66 -11.98 -3.38
C ALA A 15 11.35 -10.50 -3.13
N LYS A 16 11.19 -9.70 -4.20
CA LYS A 16 10.78 -8.29 -4.10
C LYS A 16 9.40 -8.14 -3.44
N LEU A 17 8.43 -8.95 -3.86
CA LEU A 17 7.09 -8.95 -3.25
C LEU A 17 7.15 -9.23 -1.74
N LYS A 18 7.93 -10.24 -1.33
CA LYS A 18 8.08 -10.58 0.10
C LYS A 18 8.72 -9.44 0.90
N GLU A 19 9.68 -8.75 0.31
CA GLU A 19 10.32 -7.57 0.91
C GLU A 19 9.32 -6.42 1.09
N ASP A 20 8.54 -6.11 0.05
CA ASP A 20 7.52 -5.06 0.10
C ASP A 20 6.41 -5.39 1.10
N LEU A 21 5.93 -6.64 1.16
CA LEU A 21 4.94 -7.07 2.14
C LEU A 21 5.45 -6.95 3.58
N ARG A 22 6.71 -7.33 3.84
CA ARG A 22 7.32 -7.19 5.16
C ARG A 22 7.48 -5.72 5.57
N PHE A 23 7.88 -4.87 4.62
CA PHE A 23 7.98 -3.45 4.85
C PHE A 23 6.61 -2.84 5.20
N LEU A 24 5.57 -3.15 4.42
CA LEU A 24 4.21 -2.68 4.67
C LEU A 24 3.67 -3.16 6.02
N ASP A 25 3.86 -4.43 6.38
CA ASP A 25 3.45 -4.97 7.68
C ASP A 25 4.10 -4.21 8.85
N ASN A 26 5.41 -3.95 8.77
CA ASN A 26 6.12 -3.17 9.78
C ASN A 26 5.67 -1.70 9.82
N ALA A 27 5.44 -1.07 8.66
CA ALA A 27 4.97 0.31 8.58
C ALA A 27 3.58 0.46 9.22
N LEU A 28 2.66 -0.46 8.93
CA LEU A 28 1.30 -0.49 9.49
C LEU A 28 1.26 -0.77 10.99
N LYS A 29 2.29 -1.42 11.54
CA LYS A 29 2.46 -1.62 12.99
C LYS A 29 3.10 -0.43 13.70
N THR A 30 3.70 0.50 12.96
CA THR A 30 4.49 1.60 13.52
C THR A 30 3.99 2.95 13.00
N VAL A 31 4.68 3.57 12.05
CA VAL A 31 4.43 4.95 11.60
C VAL A 31 3.05 5.12 10.94
N LEU A 32 2.48 4.05 10.38
CA LEU A 32 1.15 4.05 9.77
C LEU A 32 0.07 3.43 10.68
N SER A 33 0.32 3.26 11.98
CA SER A 33 -0.61 2.60 12.90
C SER A 33 -1.99 3.29 12.94
N GLU A 34 -2.03 4.62 12.80
CA GLU A 34 -3.29 5.39 12.77
C GLU A 34 -4.15 5.09 11.52
N TYR A 35 -3.55 4.54 10.46
CA TYR A 35 -4.24 4.18 9.22
C TYR A 35 -4.50 2.68 9.10
N LYS A 36 -4.22 1.88 10.14
CA LYS A 36 -4.27 0.42 10.06
C LYS A 36 -5.66 -0.10 9.69
N ASP A 37 -6.69 0.35 10.39
CA ASP A 37 -8.08 -0.09 10.15
C ASP A 37 -8.57 0.41 8.79
N TYR A 38 -8.25 1.67 8.46
CA TYR A 38 -8.48 2.22 7.12
C TYR A 38 -7.83 1.35 6.03
N PHE A 39 -6.58 0.92 6.21
CA PHE A 39 -5.88 0.10 5.22
C PHE A 39 -6.51 -1.29 5.07
N GLN A 40 -6.78 -1.95 6.21
CA GLN A 40 -7.38 -3.27 6.27
C GLN A 40 -8.72 -3.27 5.52
N GLU A 41 -9.63 -2.38 5.88
CA GLU A 41 -10.96 -2.35 5.29
C GLU A 41 -10.94 -1.93 3.81
N ARG A 42 -10.13 -0.95 3.44
CA ARG A 42 -10.12 -0.39 2.08
C ARG A 42 -9.37 -1.23 1.06
N PHE A 43 -8.28 -1.89 1.46
CA PHE A 43 -7.37 -2.57 0.55
C PHE A 43 -7.32 -4.09 0.74
N VAL A 44 -7.59 -4.60 1.95
CA VAL A 44 -7.60 -6.05 2.23
C VAL A 44 -9.02 -6.61 2.08
N GLU A 45 -10.02 -5.91 2.61
CA GLU A 45 -11.43 -6.32 2.56
C GLU A 45 -12.20 -5.70 1.38
N ASP A 46 -11.52 -4.89 0.56
CA ASP A 46 -12.03 -4.28 -0.68
C ASP A 46 -13.30 -3.42 -0.48
N LEU A 47 -13.38 -2.71 0.66
CA LEU A 47 -14.40 -1.69 0.81
C LEU A 47 -14.13 -0.52 -0.13
N SER A 48 -15.08 -0.24 -1.01
CA SER A 48 -15.10 1.01 -1.77
C SER A 48 -15.13 2.21 -0.83
N ILE A 49 -14.67 3.38 -1.31
CA ILE A 49 -14.74 4.66 -0.58
C ILE A 49 -16.15 4.91 -0.01
N ARG A 50 -17.19 4.61 -0.79
CA ARG A 50 -18.59 4.83 -0.38
C ARG A 50 -19.00 3.92 0.79
N LYS A 51 -18.67 2.63 0.71
CA LYS A 51 -18.99 1.65 1.76
C LYS A 51 -18.23 1.96 3.06
N TYR A 52 -16.97 2.35 2.97
CA TYR A 52 -16.20 2.77 4.13
C TYR A 52 -16.79 4.04 4.76
N ALA A 53 -17.14 5.03 3.93
CA ALA A 53 -17.80 6.25 4.41
C ALA A 53 -19.10 5.94 5.16
N GLU A 54 -19.93 5.05 4.63
CA GLU A 54 -21.18 4.60 5.25
C GLU A 54 -20.94 3.87 6.59
N ALA A 55 -20.03 2.90 6.61
CA ALA A 55 -19.73 2.11 7.80
C ALA A 55 -19.17 2.94 8.97
N HIS A 56 -18.40 3.99 8.65
CA HIS A 56 -17.77 4.89 9.64
C HIS A 56 -18.54 6.21 9.84
N GLN A 57 -19.73 6.36 9.25
CA GLN A 57 -20.56 7.57 9.34
C GLN A 57 -19.81 8.85 8.91
N LEU A 58 -18.94 8.72 7.91
CA LEU A 58 -18.17 9.80 7.32
C LEU A 58 -18.80 10.27 6.01
N ASN A 59 -18.53 11.52 5.63
CA ASN A 59 -18.79 11.94 4.26
C ASN A 59 -17.65 11.46 3.33
N ARG A 60 -17.94 11.30 2.04
CA ARG A 60 -16.97 10.86 1.03
C ARG A 60 -15.71 11.74 0.99
N GLY A 61 -15.85 13.06 1.16
CA GLY A 61 -14.73 14.00 1.14
C GLY A 61 -13.74 13.76 2.27
N SER A 62 -14.23 13.42 3.46
CA SER A 62 -13.40 13.03 4.61
C SER A 62 -12.62 11.75 4.33
N VAL A 63 -13.25 10.76 3.69
CA VAL A 63 -12.56 9.52 3.30
C VAL A 63 -11.51 9.76 2.21
N ASP A 64 -11.80 10.62 1.23
CA ASP A 64 -10.81 11.04 0.21
C ASP A 64 -9.62 11.75 0.86
N HIS A 65 -9.86 12.60 1.86
CA HIS A 65 -8.79 13.28 2.61
C HIS A 65 -7.95 12.30 3.43
N LEU A 66 -8.60 11.34 4.10
CA LEU A 66 -7.94 10.25 4.82
C LEU A 66 -7.06 9.42 3.88
N GLN A 67 -7.58 9.07 2.70
CA GLN A 67 -6.82 8.35 1.67
C GLN A 67 -5.57 9.12 1.24
N LYS A 68 -5.69 10.42 1.00
CA LYS A 68 -4.56 11.28 0.64
C LYS A 68 -3.51 11.28 1.75
N LYS A 69 -3.91 11.49 3.01
CA LYS A 69 -2.99 11.46 4.16
C LYS A 69 -2.24 10.15 4.27
N PHE A 70 -2.96 9.03 4.16
CA PHE A 70 -2.36 7.69 4.15
C PHE A 70 -1.29 7.55 3.05
N PHE A 71 -1.63 7.90 1.80
CA PHE A 71 -0.68 7.79 0.69
C PHE A 71 0.52 8.73 0.83
N PHE A 72 0.34 9.95 1.35
CA PHE A 72 1.45 10.86 1.63
C PHE A 72 2.40 10.28 2.69
N ALA A 73 1.87 9.73 3.78
CA ALA A 73 2.67 9.10 4.83
C ALA A 73 3.42 7.86 4.28
N LEU A 74 2.74 6.99 3.54
CA LEU A 74 3.34 5.82 2.92
C LEU A 74 4.42 6.20 1.89
N ALA A 75 4.18 7.21 1.05
CA ALA A 75 5.16 7.68 0.07
C ALA A 75 6.43 8.21 0.74
N ARG A 76 6.28 8.94 1.86
CA ARG A 76 7.42 9.40 2.65
C ARG A 76 8.25 8.23 3.20
N LEU A 77 7.60 7.23 3.78
CA LEU A 77 8.29 6.04 4.29
C LEU A 77 9.00 5.25 3.19
N LEU A 78 8.38 5.11 2.02
CA LEU A 78 9.00 4.45 0.87
C LEU A 78 10.25 5.21 0.41
N LYS A 79 10.20 6.54 0.41
CA LYS A 79 11.36 7.39 0.11
C LYS A 79 12.47 7.21 1.15
N GLU A 80 12.14 7.27 2.44
CA GLU A 80 13.11 7.08 3.53
C GLU A 80 13.76 5.69 3.49
N ARG A 81 13.01 4.63 3.15
CA ARG A 81 13.55 3.28 2.89
C ARG A 81 14.57 3.29 1.76
N ASP A 82 14.20 3.89 0.64
CA ASP A 82 15.04 3.95 -0.56
C ASP A 82 16.34 4.74 -0.29
N GLU A 83 16.24 5.89 0.39
CA GLU A 83 17.39 6.71 0.80
C GLU A 83 18.30 5.97 1.79
N GLY A 84 17.74 5.31 2.81
CA GLY A 84 18.50 4.55 3.80
C GLY A 84 19.24 3.34 3.24
N GLU A 85 18.72 2.75 2.15
CA GLU A 85 19.36 1.63 1.46
C GLU A 85 20.24 2.05 0.28
N GLY A 86 20.27 3.34 -0.07
CA GLY A 86 20.95 3.83 -1.27
C GLY A 86 20.40 3.25 -2.58
N LYS A 87 19.12 2.86 -2.61
CA LYS A 87 18.45 2.26 -3.76
C LYS A 87 17.38 3.21 -4.30
N CYS A 88 17.11 3.15 -5.60
CA CYS A 88 15.94 3.78 -6.19
C CYS A 88 15.07 2.69 -6.83
N ARG A 89 13.93 2.39 -6.20
CA ARG A 89 12.97 1.37 -6.69
C ARG A 89 11.97 1.95 -7.69
N LEU A 90 11.87 3.27 -7.77
CA LEU A 90 11.04 3.94 -8.78
C LEU A 90 11.60 3.67 -10.17
N ARG A 91 10.68 3.39 -11.10
CA ARG A 91 11.03 3.26 -12.51
C ARG A 91 11.63 4.60 -12.99
N LYS A 92 12.83 4.54 -13.56
CA LYS A 92 13.44 5.71 -14.19
C LYS A 92 12.51 6.22 -15.31
N PRO A 93 12.35 7.54 -15.47
CA PRO A 93 11.61 8.08 -16.59
C PRO A 93 12.24 7.58 -17.90
N VAL A 94 11.40 7.24 -18.88
CA VAL A 94 11.88 6.91 -20.22
C VAL A 94 12.54 8.17 -20.77
N GLN A 95 13.84 8.10 -21.07
CA GLN A 95 14.51 9.13 -21.84
C GLN A 95 14.06 8.93 -23.29
N ASN A 96 13.27 9.87 -23.81
CA ASN A 96 12.92 9.95 -25.23
C ASN A 96 14.06 10.61 -26.01
#